data_AF-A0A327ZEW8-F1
#
_entry.id   AF-A0A327ZEW8-F1
#
_cell.length_a   1.000
_cell.length_b   1.000
_cell.length_c   1.000
_cell.angle_alpha   90.00
_cell.angle_beta   90.00
_cell.angle_gamma   90.00
#
_symmetry.space_group_name_H-M   'P 1'
#
loop_
_entity.id
_entity.type
_entity.pdbx_description
1 polymer ?
#
loop_
_entity_poly.entity_id
_entity_poly.type
_entity_poly.pdbx_seq_one_letter_code
_entity_poly.pdbx_strand_id
1 'polypeptide(L)'
;MATSEQWWDTFRAACDAVPGPVDLACPNCGHQCLRLVFTGNLDRAVGYAQFWCDNCLQGIGISRTHIPDGAVVQDIRLPEEERVPKIPNFRLAV
;
A
#
# COMPACT_ATOMS: atom_id res chain seq x y z
N MET A 1 -14.90 -5.39 -12.04
CA MET A 1 -13.70 -5.57 -11.20
C MET A 1 -12.54 -4.92 -11.95
N ALA A 2 -11.68 -4.20 -11.24
CA ALA A 2 -10.49 -3.61 -11.86
C ALA A 2 -9.49 -4.70 -12.28
N THR A 3 -8.72 -4.45 -13.33
CA THR A 3 -7.65 -5.35 -13.78
C THR A 3 -6.39 -5.17 -12.91
N SER A 4 -5.49 -6.15 -12.96
CA SER A 4 -4.21 -6.07 -12.25
C SER A 4 -3.37 -4.88 -12.73
N GLU A 5 -3.42 -4.53 -14.02
CA GLU A 5 -2.73 -3.36 -14.59
C GLU A 5 -3.23 -2.05 -13.99
N GLN A 6 -4.55 -1.87 -13.84
CA GLN A 6 -5.12 -0.67 -13.22
C GLN A 6 -4.66 -0.50 -11.76
N TRP A 7 -4.52 -1.59 -11.02
CA TRP A 7 -3.97 -1.56 -9.67
C TRP A 7 -2.49 -1.18 -9.65
N TRP A 8 -1.69 -1.70 -10.57
CA TRP A 8 -0.27 -1.34 -10.70
C TRP A 8 -0.06 0.12 -11.07
N ASP A 9 -0.86 0.66 -11.97
CA ASP A 9 -0.77 2.07 -12.37
C ASP A 9 -1.19 3.01 -11.23
N THR A 10 -2.25 2.65 -10.51
CA THR A 10 -2.68 3.40 -9.32
C THR A 10 -1.62 3.32 -8.21
N PHE A 11 -0.98 2.16 -8.02
CA PHE A 11 0.10 2.00 -7.05
C PHE A 11 1.31 2.88 -7.39
N ARG A 12 1.72 2.95 -8.67
CA ARG A 12 2.81 3.83 -9.10
C ARG A 12 2.50 5.30 -8.80
N ALA A 13 1.31 5.76 -9.17
CA ALA A 13 0.86 7.11 -8.84
C ALA A 13 0.82 7.37 -7.33
N ALA A 14 0.45 6.37 -6.53
CA ALA A 14 0.46 6.49 -5.07
C ALA A 14 1.89 6.61 -4.51
N CYS A 15 2.85 5.87 -5.05
CA CYS A 15 4.26 5.99 -4.69
C CYS A 15 4.82 7.38 -5.05
N ASP A 16 4.47 7.92 -6.22
CA ASP A 16 4.90 9.25 -6.66
C ASP A 16 4.31 10.38 -5.80
N ALA A 17 3.18 10.14 -5.14
CA ALA A 17 2.54 11.10 -4.24
C ALA A 17 3.19 11.15 -2.84
N VAL A 18 4.01 10.15 -2.44
CA VAL A 18 4.66 10.11 -1.12
C VAL A 18 5.68 11.25 -0.98
N PRO A 19 5.77 11.93 0.18
CA PRO A 19 5.06 11.68 1.45
C PRO A 19 3.69 12.39 1.58
N GLY A 20 3.17 12.94 0.49
CA GLY A 20 1.84 13.56 0.44
C GLY A 20 0.68 12.56 0.55
N PRO A 21 -0.56 13.07 0.65
CA PRO A 21 -1.75 12.24 0.74
C PRO A 21 -2.00 11.47 -0.56
N VAL A 22 -2.38 10.20 -0.45
CA VAL A 22 -2.84 9.38 -1.58
C VAL A 22 -4.30 9.72 -1.87
N ASP A 23 -4.53 10.82 -2.61
CA ASP A 23 -5.87 11.28 -3.02
C ASP A 23 -6.32 10.66 -4.37
N LEU A 24 -6.07 9.37 -4.53
CA LEU A 24 -6.39 8.63 -5.75
C LEU A 24 -7.72 7.89 -5.59
N ALA A 25 -8.52 7.87 -6.66
CA ALA A 25 -9.73 7.07 -6.70
C ALA A 25 -9.39 5.58 -6.79
N CYS A 26 -10.04 4.74 -5.97
CA CYS A 26 -9.91 3.29 -6.06
C CYS A 26 -10.30 2.80 -7.47
N PRO A 27 -9.44 2.04 -8.18
CA PRO A 27 -9.73 1.60 -9.54
C PRO A 27 -10.92 0.63 -9.60
N ASN A 28 -11.27 -0.01 -8.47
CA ASN A 28 -12.39 -0.96 -8.41
C ASN A 28 -13.73 -0.31 -8.03
N CYS A 29 -13.76 0.69 -7.15
CA CYS A 29 -15.03 1.24 -6.60
C CYS A 29 -15.14 2.78 -6.63
N GLY A 30 -14.14 3.49 -7.16
CA GLY A 30 -14.13 4.95 -7.34
C GLY A 30 -13.92 5.80 -6.08
N HIS A 31 -13.97 5.21 -4.88
CA HIS A 31 -13.80 5.97 -3.63
C HIS A 31 -12.34 6.37 -3.39
N GLN A 32 -12.10 7.58 -2.89
CA GLN A 32 -10.77 8.13 -2.54
C GLN A 32 -10.34 7.72 -1.12
N CYS A 33 -10.24 6.41 -0.89
CA CYS A 33 -9.86 5.84 0.41
C CYS A 33 -8.80 4.76 0.22
N LEU A 34 -7.83 5.02 -0.65
CA LEU A 34 -6.69 4.15 -0.87
C LEU A 34 -5.67 4.33 0.26
N ARG A 35 -5.11 3.21 0.70
CA ARG A 35 -4.07 3.13 1.73
C ARG A 35 -2.86 2.43 1.15
N LEU A 36 -1.70 3.02 1.41
CA LEU A 36 -0.41 2.47 1.06
C LEU A 36 0.43 2.38 2.33
N VAL A 37 0.88 1.17 2.65
CA VAL A 37 1.75 0.91 3.79
C VAL A 37 2.92 0.08 3.31
N PHE A 38 4.13 0.52 3.66
CA PHE A 38 5.32 -0.27 3.44
C PHE A 38 5.66 -1.05 4.71
N THR A 39 6.18 -2.26 4.54
CA THR A 39 6.74 -3.06 5.64
C THR A 39 8.17 -3.38 5.30
N GLY A 40 9.12 -2.99 6.15
CA GLY A 40 10.54 -3.15 5.84
C GLY A 40 11.44 -2.94 7.04
N ASN A 41 12.74 -3.10 6.83
CA ASN A 41 13.73 -2.65 7.80
C ASN A 41 13.91 -1.14 7.59
N LEU A 42 13.75 -0.33 8.64
CA LEU A 42 13.86 1.12 8.59
C LEU A 42 15.24 1.61 8.10
N ASP A 43 16.27 0.77 8.23
CA ASP A 43 17.64 1.05 7.77
C ASP A 43 17.84 0.74 6.27
N ARG A 44 16.80 0.31 5.56
CA ARG A 44 16.85 -0.09 4.15
C ARG A 44 15.70 0.50 3.35
N ALA A 45 15.99 1.05 2.17
CA ALA A 45 15.00 1.54 1.23
C ALA A 45 14.29 0.42 0.43
N VAL A 46 14.23 -0.81 0.93
CA VAL A 46 13.62 -1.96 0.25
C VAL A 46 12.77 -2.76 1.23
N GLY A 47 11.54 -3.08 0.83
CA GLY A 47 10.62 -3.87 1.62
C GLY A 47 9.43 -4.40 0.82
N TYR A 48 8.35 -4.66 1.52
CA TYR A 48 7.05 -5.05 1.01
C TYR A 48 6.12 -3.84 0.96
N ALA A 49 5.11 -3.87 0.10
CA ALA A 49 4.03 -2.91 0.17
C ALA A 49 2.66 -3.59 0.16
N GLN A 50 1.75 -3.05 0.96
CA GLN A 50 0.34 -3.39 0.95
C GLN A 50 -0.43 -2.16 0.49
N PHE A 51 -1.21 -2.33 -0.58
CA PHE A 51 -1.96 -1.25 -1.19
C PHE A 51 -3.42 -1.67 -1.38
N TRP A 52 -4.34 -1.01 -0.68
CA TRP A 52 -5.75 -1.43 -0.67
C TRP A 52 -6.70 -0.25 -0.57
N CYS A 53 -7.98 -0.52 -0.78
CA CYS A 53 -9.07 0.43 -0.57
C CYS A 53 -9.82 0.10 0.72
N ASP A 54 -9.94 1.05 1.64
CA ASP A 54 -10.69 0.88 2.91
C ASP A 54 -12.19 0.65 2.69
N ASN A 55 -12.75 1.07 1.56
CA ASN A 55 -14.18 0.90 1.26
C ASN A 55 -14.54 -0.48 0.70
N CYS A 56 -13.84 -0.94 -0.34
CA CYS A 56 -14.18 -2.21 -0.99
C CYS A 56 -13.32 -3.42 -0.54
N LEU A 57 -12.31 -3.18 0.31
CA LEU A 57 -11.38 -4.18 0.83
C LEU A 57 -10.77 -5.06 -0.28
N GLN A 58 -10.41 -4.43 -1.39
CA GLN A 58 -9.60 -5.02 -2.45
C GLN A 58 -8.28 -4.28 -2.55
N GLY A 59 -7.24 -4.98 -2.99
CA GLY A 59 -5.91 -4.41 -3.10
C GLY A 59 -4.89 -5.38 -3.67
N ILE A 60 -3.63 -4.97 -3.65
CA ILE A 60 -2.48 -5.75 -4.09
C ILE A 60 -1.42 -5.80 -2.99
N GLY A 61 -0.68 -6.91 -2.96
CA GLY A 61 0.52 -7.08 -2.15
C GLY A 61 1.76 -7.13 -3.05
N ILE A 62 2.77 -6.34 -2.71
CA ILE A 62 4.02 -6.26 -3.47
C ILE A 62 5.12 -6.91 -2.63
N SER A 63 5.65 -8.04 -3.12
CA SER A 63 6.64 -8.85 -2.42
C SER A 63 8.02 -8.19 -2.31
N ARG A 64 8.35 -7.25 -3.20
CA ARG A 64 9.62 -6.51 -3.15
C ARG A 64 9.48 -5.19 -3.89
N THR A 65 9.67 -4.08 -3.19
CA THR A 65 9.62 -2.73 -3.76
C THR A 65 10.64 -1.83 -3.08
N HIS A 66 11.06 -0.80 -3.81
CA HIS A 66 11.70 0.36 -3.20
C HIS A 66 10.69 1.07 -2.29
N ILE A 67 11.16 1.58 -1.16
CA ILE A 67 10.38 2.40 -0.23
C ILE A 67 10.76 3.85 -0.50
N PRO A 68 9.84 4.70 -0.98
CA PRO A 68 10.13 6.11 -1.19
C PRO A 68 10.50 6.83 0.11
N ASP A 69 11.33 7.86 0.03
CA ASP A 69 11.70 8.67 1.19
C ASP A 69 10.44 9.34 1.78
N GLY A 70 10.34 9.32 3.12
CA GLY A 70 9.19 9.86 3.84
C GLY A 70 7.92 8.99 3.81
N ALA A 71 7.99 7.79 3.22
CA ALA A 71 6.88 6.84 3.28
C ALA A 71 6.55 6.40 4.71
N VAL A 72 5.29 6.01 4.92
CA VAL A 72 4.88 5.30 6.14
C VAL A 72 5.40 3.87 6.06
N VAL A 73 6.29 3.50 6.99
CA VAL A 73 6.92 2.18 7.04
C VAL A 73 6.65 1.52 8.39
N GLN A 74 6.11 0.31 8.35
CA GLN A 74 6.11 -0.61 9.48
C GLN A 74 7.48 -1.27 9.61
N ASP A 75 8.07 -1.25 10.80
CA ASP A 75 9.29 -2.01 11.08
C ASP A 75 8.96 -3.51 11.12
N ILE A 76 9.55 -4.25 10.18
CA ILE A 76 9.38 -5.71 10.07
C ILE A 76 9.93 -6.48 11.29
N ARG A 77 10.83 -5.87 12.07
CA ARG A 77 11.43 -6.49 13.27
C ARG A 77 10.46 -6.50 14.45
N LEU A 78 9.44 -5.65 14.44
CA LEU A 78 8.42 -5.62 15.49
C LEU A 78 7.44 -6.80 15.33
N PRO A 79 6.87 -7.33 16.43
CA PRO A 79 5.73 -8.24 16.39
C PRO A 79 4.54 -7.65 15.62
N GLU A 80 3.74 -8.49 14.95
CA GLU A 80 2.62 -8.03 14.14
C GLU A 80 1.58 -7.24 14.95
N GLU A 81 1.33 -7.63 16.21
CA GLU A 81 0.45 -6.90 17.12
C GLU A 81 0.93 -5.47 17.45
N GLU A 82 2.22 -5.17 17.31
CA GLU A 82 2.80 -3.86 17.58
C GLU A 82 2.94 -2.99 16.33
N ARG A 83 2.94 -3.60 15.13
CA ARG A 83 3.07 -2.87 13.87
C ARG A 83 1.90 -1.93 13.63
N VAL A 84 2.21 -0.67 13.34
CA VAL A 84 1.26 0.38 12.97
C VAL A 84 1.70 1.05 11.66
N PRO A 85 0.77 1.42 10.77
CA PRO A 85 -0.70 1.31 10.88
C PRO A 85 -1.22 -0.10 10.60
N LYS A 86 -2.32 -0.54 11.22
CA LYS A 86 -2.86 -1.90 10.98
C LYS A 86 -3.32 -2.10 9.54
N ILE A 87 -2.98 -3.27 8.99
CA ILE A 87 -3.37 -3.69 7.64
C ILE A 87 -4.53 -4.68 7.77
N PRO A 88 -5.69 -4.42 7.15
CA PRO A 88 -6.83 -5.32 7.23
C PRO A 88 -6.62 -6.57 6.38
N ASN A 89 -7.45 -7.60 6.59
CA ASN A 89 -7.56 -8.74 5.69
C ASN A 89 -8.32 -8.35 4.42
N PHE A 90 -7.66 -7.63 3.49
CA PHE A 90 -8.21 -7.29 2.19
C PHE A 90 -8.04 -8.44 1.19
N ARG A 91 -8.90 -8.49 0.18
CA ARG A 91 -8.81 -9.49 -0.89
C ARG A 91 -7.83 -9.05 -1.97
N LEU A 92 -6.98 -9.96 -2.40
CA LEU A 92 -6.07 -9.72 -3.52
C LEU A 92 -6.88 -9.56 -4.81
N ALA A 93 -6.67 -8.44 -5.49
CA ALA A 93 -7.15 -8.18 -6.84
C ALA A 93 -6.18 -8.84 -7.83
N VAL A 94 -6.32 -10.16 -7.97
CA VAL A 94 -5.62 -10.97 -8.99
C VAL A 94 -6.44 -11.05 -10.27
#